data_AF-A0A4Z1KNI2-F1
#
_entry.id   AF-A0A4Z1KNI2-F1
#
_cell.length_a   1.000
_cell.length_b   1.000
_cell.length_c   1.000
_cell.angle_alpha   90.00
_cell.angle_beta   90.00
_cell.angle_gamma   90.00
#
_symmetry.space_group_name_H-M   'P 1'
#
loop_
_entity.id
_entity.type
_entity.pdbx_description
1 polymer ?
#
loop_
_entity_poly.entity_id
_entity_poly.type
_entity_poly.pdbx_seq_one_letter_code
_entity_poly.pdbx_strand_id
1 'polypeptide(L)'
;MKPEHEKEILKSFHHQLKNLNIYAKRYCDSISEYIKTRQDFHVQYIDRARDQVISGLHELKLKQGRHPEVLTDLVTQAVVLFEELIGVNLGLEERVDKYKRENNTLKARITGIFRRRRSDAPKESDYTTEEIAEYARLGLHLGQHRIGRD
;
A
#
# COMPACT_ATOMS: atom_id res chain seq x y z
N MET A 1 14.63 4.46 -22.09
CA MET A 1 14.58 5.09 -20.75
C MET A 1 15.85 4.66 -20.00
N LYS A 2 16.52 5.55 -19.25
CA LYS A 2 17.72 5.15 -18.48
C LYS A 2 17.27 4.31 -17.26
N PRO A 3 17.98 3.21 -16.91
CA PRO A 3 17.61 2.33 -15.80
C PRO A 3 17.45 3.03 -14.43
N GLU A 4 18.22 4.10 -14.20
CA GLU A 4 18.16 4.92 -12.98
C GLU A 4 16.80 5.63 -12.83
N HIS A 5 16.23 6.09 -13.95
CA HIS A 5 14.96 6.81 -13.95
C HIS A 5 13.77 5.88 -13.64
N GLU A 6 13.82 4.64 -14.11
CA GLU A 6 12.82 3.62 -13.81
C GLU A 6 12.82 3.25 -12.31
N LYS A 7 14.01 3.10 -11.72
CA LYS A 7 14.17 2.84 -10.27
C LYS A 7 13.56 3.95 -9.42
N GLU A 8 13.74 5.21 -9.79
CA GLU A 8 13.16 6.36 -9.08
C GLU A 8 11.63 6.38 -9.15
N ILE A 9 11.06 6.11 -10.33
CA ILE A 9 9.61 6.01 -10.53
C ILE A 9 9.02 4.89 -9.68
N LEU A 10 9.66 3.72 -9.67
CA LEU A 10 9.24 2.58 -8.86
C LEU A 10 9.34 2.87 -7.35
N LYS A 11 10.38 3.59 -6.91
CA LYS A 11 10.52 4.01 -5.51
C LYS A 11 9.42 5.00 -5.10
N SER A 12 9.13 5.98 -5.94
CA SER A 12 8.04 6.94 -5.73
C SER A 12 6.67 6.26 -5.70
N PHE A 13 6.42 5.32 -6.60
CA PHE A 13 5.21 4.51 -6.62
C PHE A 13 5.06 3.68 -5.35
N HIS A 14 6.15 3.04 -4.89
CA HIS A 14 6.14 2.23 -3.68
C HIS A 14 5.87 3.08 -2.43
N HIS A 15 6.45 4.29 -2.36
CA HIS A 15 6.15 5.23 -1.29
C HIS A 15 4.65 5.61 -1.28
N GLN A 16 4.06 5.84 -2.45
CA GLN A 16 2.63 6.14 -2.56
C GLN A 16 1.75 4.99 -2.08
N LEU A 17 2.07 3.76 -2.47
CA LEU A 17 1.34 2.57 -2.01
C LEU A 17 1.43 2.40 -0.49
N LYS A 18 2.58 2.71 0.13
CA LYS A 18 2.71 2.69 1.60
C LYS A 18 1.77 3.70 2.27
N ASN A 19 1.68 4.91 1.73
CA ASN A 19 0.78 5.94 2.26
C ASN A 19 -0.68 5.50 2.11
N LEU A 20 -1.06 4.96 0.96
CA LEU A 20 -2.39 4.38 0.74
C LEU A 20 -2.72 3.27 1.74
N ASN A 21 -1.77 2.38 2.03
CA ASN A 21 -1.97 1.33 3.01
C ASN A 21 -2.20 1.88 4.43
N ILE A 22 -1.52 2.97 4.81
CA ILE A 22 -1.75 3.65 6.10
C ILE A 22 -3.18 4.21 6.17
N TYR A 23 -3.64 4.88 5.12
CA TYR A 23 -4.99 5.45 5.08
C TYR A 23 -6.07 4.36 5.06
N ALA A 24 -5.85 3.29 4.28
CA ALA A 24 -6.72 2.12 4.25
C ALA A 24 -6.82 1.45 5.63
N LYS A 25 -5.72 1.33 6.36
CA LYS A 25 -5.74 0.83 7.74
C LYS A 25 -6.58 1.71 8.65
N ARG A 26 -6.39 3.04 8.61
CA ARG A 26 -7.18 4.00 9.40
C ARG A 26 -8.67 3.92 9.09
N TYR A 27 -9.02 3.75 7.82
CA TYR A 27 -10.39 3.53 7.38
C TYR A 27 -10.98 2.27 8.00
N CYS A 28 -10.27 1.14 7.90
CA CYS A 28 -10.70 -0.12 8.50
C CYS A 28 -10.85 -0.03 10.03
N ASP A 29 -9.89 0.60 10.70
CA ASP A 29 -9.91 0.76 12.15
C ASP A 29 -11.11 1.63 12.57
N SER A 30 -11.40 2.70 11.83
CA SER A 30 -12.54 3.58 12.11
C SER A 30 -13.89 2.89 11.89
N ILE A 31 -14.03 2.07 10.84
CA ILE A 31 -15.24 1.25 10.65
C ILE A 31 -15.38 0.23 11.78
N SER A 32 -14.28 -0.43 12.16
CA SER A 32 -14.28 -1.39 13.26
C SER A 32 -14.76 -0.74 14.56
N GLU A 33 -14.27 0.46 14.88
CA GLU A 33 -14.71 1.18 16.08
C GLU A 33 -16.17 1.65 15.97
N TYR A 34 -16.60 2.18 14.81
CA TYR A 34 -18.01 2.53 14.58
C TYR A 34 -18.95 1.33 14.78
N ILE A 35 -18.58 0.13 14.32
CA ILE A 35 -19.37 -1.09 14.52
C ILE A 35 -19.51 -1.42 16.01
N LYS A 36 -18.43 -1.27 16.79
CA LYS A 36 -18.40 -1.60 18.23
C LYS A 36 -19.18 -0.59 19.07
N THR A 37 -18.97 0.70 18.82
CA THR A 37 -19.45 1.78 19.71
C THR A 37 -20.72 2.45 19.21
N ARG A 38 -21.01 2.37 17.90
CA ARG A 38 -22.09 3.10 17.22
C ARG A 38 -22.02 4.62 17.40
N GLN A 39 -20.84 5.16 17.72
CA GLN A 39 -20.66 6.59 17.93
C GLN A 39 -20.38 7.33 16.62
N ASP A 40 -21.21 8.34 16.32
CA ASP A 40 -21.19 9.08 15.05
C ASP A 40 -19.89 9.82 14.77
N PHE A 41 -19.10 10.17 15.79
CA PHE A 41 -17.80 10.81 15.56
C PHE A 41 -16.85 9.90 14.76
N HIS A 42 -17.02 8.56 14.81
CA HIS A 42 -16.24 7.65 13.99
C HIS A 42 -16.55 7.79 12.50
N VAL A 43 -17.76 8.24 12.12
CA VAL A 43 -18.13 8.49 10.73
C VAL A 43 -17.22 9.55 10.11
N GLN A 44 -16.90 10.61 10.85
CA GLN A 44 -15.96 11.64 10.39
C GLN A 44 -14.57 11.06 10.13
N TYR A 45 -14.09 10.13 10.96
CA TYR A 45 -12.82 9.45 10.74
C TYR A 45 -12.86 8.48 9.56
N ILE A 46 -13.97 7.76 9.36
CA ILE A 46 -14.21 6.89 8.20
C ILE A 46 -14.12 7.72 6.91
N ASP A 47 -14.87 8.81 6.82
CA ASP A 47 -14.95 9.62 5.61
C ASP A 47 -13.62 10.33 5.34
N ARG A 48 -12.97 10.88 6.36
CA ARG A 48 -11.63 11.47 6.21
C ARG A 48 -10.60 10.46 5.69
N ALA A 49 -10.58 9.24 6.25
CA ALA A 49 -9.65 8.22 5.80
C ALA A 49 -9.98 7.74 4.38
N ARG A 50 -11.27 7.63 4.02
CA ARG A 50 -11.72 7.33 2.66
C ARG A 50 -11.25 8.38 1.67
N ASP A 51 -11.41 9.67 1.98
CA ASP A 51 -10.98 10.76 1.09
C ASP A 51 -9.47 10.79 0.89
N GLN A 52 -8.69 10.43 1.92
CA GLN A 52 -7.25 10.25 1.83
C GLN A 52 -6.86 9.09 0.90
N VAL A 53 -7.60 7.97 0.96
CA VAL A 53 -7.40 6.86 0.02
C VAL A 53 -7.75 7.30 -1.40
N ILE A 54 -8.91 7.93 -1.62
CA ILE A 54 -9.34 8.42 -2.95
C ILE A 54 -8.30 9.37 -3.55
N SER A 55 -7.84 10.34 -2.77
CA SER A 55 -6.81 11.30 -3.20
C SER A 55 -5.50 10.59 -3.58
N GLY A 56 -5.05 9.65 -2.75
CA GLY A 56 -3.85 8.88 -3.03
C GLY A 56 -3.97 8.00 -4.29
N LEU A 57 -5.17 7.46 -4.56
CA LEU A 57 -5.46 6.67 -5.78
C LEU A 57 -5.45 7.56 -7.02
N HIS A 58 -6.00 8.76 -6.93
CA HIS A 58 -5.96 9.73 -8.01
C HIS A 58 -4.51 10.11 -8.39
N GLU A 59 -3.66 10.40 -7.41
CA GLU A 59 -2.23 10.65 -7.65
C GLU A 59 -1.52 9.45 -8.31
N LEU A 60 -1.90 8.25 -7.91
CA LEU A 60 -1.32 7.01 -8.41
C LEU A 60 -1.75 6.73 -9.87
N LYS A 61 -3.02 7.02 -10.23
CA LYS A 61 -3.50 7.04 -11.63
C LYS A 61 -2.81 8.11 -12.48
N LEU A 62 -2.60 9.32 -11.94
CA LEU A 62 -1.85 10.38 -12.65
C LEU A 62 -0.41 9.96 -12.96
N LYS A 63 0.26 9.31 -12.00
CA LYS A 63 1.62 8.77 -12.21
C LYS A 63 1.63 7.65 -13.26
N GLN A 64 0.63 6.77 -13.25
CA GLN A 64 0.47 5.74 -14.29
C GLN A 64 0.32 6.36 -15.68
N GLY A 65 -0.51 7.40 -15.83
CA GLY A 65 -0.69 8.09 -17.11
C GLY A 65 0.60 8.75 -17.64
N ARG A 66 1.51 9.15 -16.75
CA ARG A 66 2.82 9.71 -17.13
C ARG A 66 3.86 8.64 -17.48
N HIS A 67 3.72 7.43 -16.93
CA HIS A 67 4.69 6.34 -17.07
C HIS A 67 4.00 4.97 -17.26
N PRO A 68 3.23 4.79 -18.36
CA PRO A 68 2.44 3.59 -18.56
C PRO A 68 3.31 2.33 -18.74
N GLU A 69 4.43 2.42 -19.47
CA GLU A 69 5.34 1.28 -19.69
C GLU A 69 5.89 0.64 -18.40
N VAL A 70 5.94 1.36 -17.28
CA VAL A 70 6.58 0.88 -16.02
C VAL A 70 5.55 0.40 -14.99
N LEU A 71 4.31 0.92 -15.02
CA LEU A 71 3.42 0.85 -13.86
C LEU A 71 2.05 0.19 -14.10
N THR A 72 1.70 -0.18 -15.34
CA THR A 72 0.30 -0.41 -15.75
C THR A 72 -0.42 -1.50 -14.95
N ASP A 73 0.08 -2.74 -14.90
CA ASP A 73 -0.69 -3.85 -14.32
C ASP A 73 -0.80 -3.76 -12.79
N LEU A 74 0.30 -3.38 -12.14
CA LEU A 74 0.35 -3.33 -10.68
C LEU A 74 -0.41 -2.15 -10.11
N VAL A 75 -0.33 -0.99 -10.76
CA VAL A 75 -1.18 0.17 -10.42
C VAL A 75 -2.64 -0.24 -10.53
N THR A 76 -3.02 -0.84 -11.66
CA THR A 76 -4.43 -1.18 -11.91
C THR A 76 -4.97 -2.14 -10.85
N GLN A 77 -4.20 -3.17 -10.49
CA GLN A 77 -4.56 -4.09 -9.40
C GLN A 77 -4.66 -3.39 -8.05
N ALA A 78 -3.70 -2.52 -7.70
CA ALA A 78 -3.73 -1.79 -6.45
C ALA A 78 -4.93 -0.84 -6.38
N VAL A 79 -5.21 -0.12 -7.47
CA VAL A 79 -6.33 0.81 -7.56
C VAL A 79 -7.64 0.09 -7.30
N VAL A 80 -7.91 -0.99 -8.04
CA VAL A 80 -9.14 -1.77 -7.90
C VAL A 80 -9.30 -2.27 -6.47
N LEU A 81 -8.23 -2.81 -5.86
CA LEU A 81 -8.31 -3.36 -4.51
C LEU A 81 -8.58 -2.30 -3.43
N PHE A 82 -7.99 -1.11 -3.55
CA PHE A 82 -8.26 -0.03 -2.60
C PHE A 82 -9.65 0.59 -2.81
N GLU A 83 -10.10 0.76 -4.06
CA GLU A 83 -11.46 1.21 -4.36
C GLU A 83 -12.51 0.22 -3.84
N GLU A 84 -12.25 -1.08 -4.01
CA GLU A 84 -13.07 -2.17 -3.49
C GLU A 84 -13.12 -2.12 -1.96
N LEU A 85 -11.99 -1.93 -1.28
CA LEU A 85 -11.91 -1.83 0.18
C LEU A 85 -12.74 -0.68 0.74
N ILE A 86 -12.62 0.52 0.17
CA ILE A 86 -13.27 1.73 0.72
C ILE A 86 -14.72 1.92 0.25
N GLY A 87 -15.16 1.13 -0.73
CA GLY A 87 -16.51 1.22 -1.28
C GLY A 87 -16.80 2.61 -1.83
N VAL A 88 -16.03 3.05 -2.84
CA VAL A 88 -16.09 4.44 -3.37
C VAL A 88 -17.52 4.90 -3.71
N ASN A 89 -18.38 4.00 -4.18
CA ASN A 89 -19.77 4.33 -4.58
C ASN A 89 -20.83 3.86 -3.58
N LEU A 90 -20.43 3.49 -2.36
CA LEU A 90 -21.32 2.91 -1.36
C LEU A 90 -21.67 3.90 -0.25
N GLY A 91 -22.90 3.81 0.25
CA GLY A 91 -23.34 4.51 1.47
C GLY A 91 -22.62 3.98 2.72
N LEU A 92 -22.75 4.67 3.85
CA LEU A 92 -22.10 4.24 5.11
C LEU A 92 -22.51 2.82 5.53
N GLU A 93 -23.81 2.52 5.55
CA GLU A 93 -24.31 1.21 5.98
C GLU A 93 -23.85 0.09 5.03
N GLU A 94 -23.87 0.34 3.71
CA GLU A 94 -23.35 -0.60 2.72
C GLU A 94 -21.84 -0.85 2.90
N ARG A 95 -21.06 0.20 3.20
CA ARG A 95 -19.62 0.09 3.50
C ARG A 95 -19.39 -0.76 4.76
N VAL A 96 -20.20 -0.56 5.80
CA VAL A 96 -20.13 -1.34 7.06
C VAL A 96 -20.45 -2.81 6.81
N ASP A 97 -21.50 -3.10 6.05
CA ASP A 97 -21.89 -4.48 5.74
C ASP A 97 -20.91 -5.18 4.80
N LYS A 98 -20.31 -4.43 3.87
CA LYS A 98 -19.18 -4.92 3.07
C LYS A 98 -17.98 -5.23 3.97
N TYR A 99 -17.64 -4.33 4.90
CA TYR A 99 -16.52 -4.51 5.81
C TYR A 99 -16.66 -5.80 6.65
N LYS A 100 -17.84 -6.05 7.22
CA LYS A 100 -18.11 -7.27 7.99
C LYS A 100 -17.90 -8.55 7.18
N ARG A 101 -18.25 -8.53 5.89
CA ARG A 101 -18.18 -9.70 5.00
C ARG A 101 -16.80 -9.93 4.40
N GLU A 102 -16.12 -8.87 3.97
CA GLU A 102 -15.03 -8.98 2.99
C GLU A 102 -13.67 -8.46 3.48
N ASN A 103 -13.63 -7.75 4.61
CA ASN A 103 -12.42 -7.02 5.04
C ASN A 103 -11.18 -7.92 5.20
N ASN A 104 -11.33 -9.12 5.77
CA ASN A 104 -10.19 -10.04 5.94
C ASN A 104 -9.61 -10.48 4.59
N THR A 105 -10.48 -10.79 3.63
CA THR A 105 -10.10 -11.16 2.27
C THR A 105 -9.42 -10.00 1.53
N LEU A 106 -9.99 -8.80 1.62
CA LEU A 106 -9.44 -7.62 0.95
C LEU A 106 -8.09 -7.19 1.57
N LYS A 107 -7.95 -7.23 2.89
CA LYS A 107 -6.67 -7.01 3.58
C LYS A 107 -5.60 -8.01 3.14
N ALA A 108 -5.96 -9.29 3.00
CA ALA A 108 -5.04 -10.31 2.53
C ALA A 108 -4.59 -10.07 1.08
N ARG A 109 -5.53 -9.70 0.18
CA ARG A 109 -5.23 -9.36 -1.22
C ARG A 109 -4.32 -8.13 -1.33
N ILE A 110 -4.62 -7.06 -0.59
CA ILE A 110 -3.80 -5.84 -0.53
C ILE A 110 -2.39 -6.17 0.00
N THR A 111 -2.29 -6.94 1.09
CA THR A 111 -1.00 -7.42 1.61
C THR A 111 -0.24 -8.26 0.58
N GLY A 112 -0.95 -9.04 -0.21
CA GLY A 112 -0.43 -9.83 -1.32
C GLY A 112 0.29 -8.99 -2.39
N ILE A 113 -0.23 -7.79 -2.71
CA ILE A 113 0.44 -6.84 -3.62
C ILE A 113 1.82 -6.46 -3.07
N PHE A 114 1.91 -6.18 -1.77
CA PHE A 114 3.17 -5.83 -1.12
C PHE A 114 4.14 -7.02 -1.01
N ARG A 115 3.61 -8.25 -0.88
CA ARG A 115 4.41 -9.48 -0.76
C ARG A 115 4.93 -10.03 -2.08
N ARG A 116 4.18 -9.93 -3.19
CA ARG A 116 4.66 -10.37 -4.52
C ARG A 116 5.98 -9.68 -4.92
N ARG A 117 6.21 -8.45 -4.46
CA ARG A 117 7.51 -7.77 -4.63
C ARG A 117 8.63 -8.22 -3.67
N ARG A 118 8.34 -8.90 -2.57
CA ARG A 118 9.39 -9.46 -1.70
C ARG A 118 9.94 -10.78 -2.24
N SER A 119 9.14 -11.49 -3.05
CA SER A 119 9.57 -12.68 -3.78
C SER A 119 10.37 -12.35 -5.04
N ASP A 120 10.10 -11.20 -5.68
CA ASP A 120 10.81 -10.73 -6.88
C ASP A 120 11.87 -9.63 -6.59
N ALA A 121 12.00 -9.21 -5.33
CA ALA A 121 13.14 -8.39 -4.91
C ALA A 121 14.34 -9.32 -4.73
N PRO A 122 15.53 -8.96 -5.24
CA PRO A 122 16.72 -9.75 -5.02
C PRO A 122 16.92 -9.90 -3.51
N LYS A 123 17.06 -11.15 -3.08
CA LYS A 123 17.39 -11.50 -1.70
C LYS A 123 18.85 -11.16 -1.47
N GLU A 124 19.26 -11.04 -0.22
CA GLU A 124 20.69 -10.89 0.12
C GLU A 124 21.55 -12.01 -0.48
N SER A 125 20.98 -13.22 -0.63
CA SER A 125 21.59 -14.36 -1.33
C SER A 125 21.88 -14.14 -2.81
N ASP A 126 21.28 -13.12 -3.41
CA ASP A 126 21.36 -12.82 -4.83
C ASP A 126 22.44 -11.76 -5.12
N TYR A 127 23.12 -11.25 -4.08
CA TYR A 127 24.21 -10.27 -4.17
C TYR A 127 25.53 -10.90 -3.75
N THR A 128 26.63 -10.48 -4.39
CA THR A 128 27.97 -10.88 -3.96
C THR A 128 28.38 -10.13 -2.68
N THR A 129 29.36 -10.68 -1.95
CA THR A 129 29.91 -10.05 -0.74
C THR A 129 30.40 -8.61 -0.98
N GLU A 130 30.89 -8.32 -2.19
CA GLU A 130 31.38 -7.00 -2.60
C GLU A 130 30.23 -6.01 -2.80
N GLU A 131 29.14 -6.43 -3.44
CA GLU A 131 27.94 -5.62 -3.63
C GLU A 131 27.28 -5.29 -2.29
N ILE A 132 27.18 -6.28 -1.38
CA ILE A 132 26.64 -6.09 -0.03
C ILE A 132 27.45 -5.05 0.75
N ALA A 133 28.78 -5.09 0.65
CA ALA A 133 29.66 -4.12 1.30
C ALA A 133 29.52 -2.70 0.71
N GLU A 134 29.29 -2.59 -0.60
CA GLU A 134 29.03 -1.32 -1.27
C GLU A 134 27.70 -0.69 -0.81
N TYR A 135 26.62 -1.47 -0.76
CA TYR A 135 25.33 -1.00 -0.23
C TYR A 135 25.40 -0.61 1.26
N ALA A 136 26.18 -1.34 2.06
CA ALA A 136 26.41 -1.00 3.46
C ALA A 136 27.16 0.33 3.64
N ARG A 137 28.15 0.64 2.78
CA ARG A 137 28.86 1.93 2.78
C ARG A 137 27.95 3.11 2.41
N LEU A 138 26.92 2.86 1.61
CA LEU A 138 25.89 3.83 1.23
C LEU A 138 24.75 3.94 2.26
N GLY A 139 24.82 3.24 3.39
CA GLY A 139 23.81 3.27 4.46
C GLY A 139 22.51 2.53 4.09
N LEU A 140 22.52 1.72 3.04
CA LEU A 140 21.38 0.93 2.59
C LEU A 140 21.55 -0.52 3.06
N HIS A 141 21.02 -0.83 4.24
CA HIS A 141 21.01 -2.21 4.73
C HIS A 141 19.93 -3.03 4.02
N LEU A 142 20.33 -4.05 3.26
CA LEU A 142 19.47 -4.95 2.47
C LEU A 142 18.62 -5.93 3.32
N GLY A 143 18.30 -5.56 4.56
CA GLY A 143 17.37 -6.31 5.41
C GLY A 143 18.00 -7.13 6.52
N GLN A 144 19.03 -6.60 7.21
CA GLN A 144 19.41 -7.15 8.50
C GLN A 144 18.23 -7.07 9.48
N HIS A 145 17.74 -8.23 9.93
CA HIS A 145 17.10 -8.30 11.23
C HIS A 145 18.12 -7.78 12.25
N ARG A 146 17.83 -6.64 12.89
CA ARG A 146 18.46 -6.32 14.17
C ARG A 146 18.08 -7.45 15.11
N ILE A 147 18.96 -8.44 15.26
CA ILE A 147 18.99 -9.29 16.44
C ILE A 147 19.36 -8.33 17.57
N GLY A 148 18.35 -7.81 18.26
CA GLY A 148 18.54 -7.17 19.54
C GLY A 148 19.09 -8.23 20.48
N ARG A 149 20.35 -8.07 20.88
CA ARG A 149 20.86 -8.61 22.13
C ARG A 149 20.14 -7.86 23.24
N ASP A 150 19.34 -8.58 24.01
CA ASP A 150 19.53 -8.73 25.45
C ASP A 150 19.26 -10.19 25.81
#